data_AF-A0A6N6KC74-F1
#
_entry.id   AF-A0A6N6KC74-F1
#
_cell.length_a   1.000
_cell.length_b   1.000
_cell.length_c   1.000
_cell.angle_alpha   90.00
_cell.angle_beta   90.00
_cell.angle_gamma   90.00
#
_symmetry.space_group_name_H-M   'P 1'
#
loop_
_entity.id
_entity.type
_entity.pdbx_description
1 polymer ?
#
loop_
_entity_poly.entity_id
_entity_poly.type
_entity_poly.pdbx_seq_one_letter_code
_entity_poly.pdbx_strand_id
1 'polypeptide(L)'
;MRFLELQAAEASVGGENLDHILLRSNPGKAALLEEFLHGTQKKVGVLRRLNADLIGGPGRQTAEKHVKLFMIRHKIMLGIGEEDVKILYKLIEAGL
;
A
#
# COMPACT_ATOMS: atom_id res chain seq x y z
N MET A 1 1.65 -18.91 2.45
CA MET A 1 0.24 -18.73 2.86
C MET A 1 -0.59 -18.56 1.59
N ARG A 2 -1.60 -19.42 1.36
CA ARG A 2 -2.34 -19.50 0.08
C ARG A 2 -2.93 -18.16 -0.40
N PHE A 3 -3.42 -17.31 0.50
CA PHE A 3 -4.01 -16.02 0.14
C PHE A 3 -3.00 -15.07 -0.53
N LEU A 4 -1.85 -14.84 0.10
CA LEU A 4 -0.79 -13.97 -0.45
C LEU A 4 -0.14 -14.56 -1.71
N GLU A 5 -0.16 -15.89 -1.86
CA GLU A 5 0.27 -16.57 -3.09
C GLU A 5 -0.67 -16.27 -4.26
N LEU A 6 -1.99 -16.35 -4.03
CA LEU A 6 -3.01 -16.02 -5.04
C LEU A 6 -2.93 -14.55 -5.50
N GLN A 7 -2.57 -13.65 -4.61
CA GLN A 7 -2.42 -12.22 -4.92
C GLN A 7 -1.05 -11.85 -5.50
N ALA A 8 -0.11 -12.80 -5.58
CA ALA A 8 1.29 -12.53 -5.87
C ALA A 8 1.89 -11.38 -5.01
N ALA A 9 1.41 -11.24 -3.77
CA ALA A 9 1.76 -10.13 -2.87
C ALA A 9 2.62 -10.60 -1.68
N GLU A 10 3.46 -9.72 -1.15
CA GLU A 10 4.29 -9.98 0.03
C GLU A 10 3.61 -9.61 1.34
N ALA A 11 2.67 -8.67 1.28
CA ALA A 11 1.89 -8.17 2.40
C ALA A 11 0.45 -7.88 1.94
N SER A 12 -0.49 -7.84 2.88
CA SER A 12 -1.86 -7.36 2.62
C SER A 12 -2.49 -6.81 3.89
N VAL A 13 -3.03 -5.61 3.82
CA VAL A 13 -3.87 -4.99 4.84
C VAL A 13 -5.27 -5.61 4.82
N GLY A 14 -5.83 -5.87 6.00
CA GLY A 14 -7.13 -6.51 6.13
C GLY A 14 -7.73 -6.37 7.52
N GLY A 15 -8.77 -7.16 7.77
CA GLY A 15 -9.64 -6.99 8.93
C GLY A 15 -10.77 -6.00 8.64
N GLU A 16 -11.83 -6.07 9.45
CA GLU A 16 -13.01 -5.20 9.32
C GLU A 16 -12.61 -3.72 9.34
N ASN A 17 -11.56 -3.39 10.11
CA ASN A 17 -11.08 -2.03 10.31
C ASN A 17 -9.80 -1.66 9.54
N LEU A 18 -9.23 -2.56 8.73
CA LEU A 18 -7.91 -2.40 8.09
C LEU A 18 -6.77 -2.15 9.10
N ASP A 19 -6.84 -2.82 10.24
CA ASP A 19 -5.91 -2.75 11.37
C ASP A 19 -4.99 -3.97 11.48
N HIS A 20 -5.19 -4.97 10.63
CA HIS A 20 -4.36 -6.16 10.55
C HIS A 20 -3.54 -6.17 9.25
N ILE A 21 -2.31 -6.67 9.34
CA ILE A 21 -1.44 -6.87 8.16
C ILE A 21 -1.02 -8.34 8.14
N LEU A 22 -1.31 -9.01 7.02
CA LEU A 22 -0.76 -10.33 6.72
C LEU A 22 0.58 -10.15 6.01
N LEU A 23 1.59 -10.94 6.41
CA LEU A 23 2.94 -10.86 5.88
C LEU A 23 3.44 -12.25 5.46
N ARG A 24 4.23 -12.30 4.39
CA ARG A 24 5.09 -13.45 4.10
C ARG A 24 6.25 -13.50 5.10
N SER A 25 6.89 -14.67 5.22
CA SER A 25 8.17 -14.81 5.91
C SER A 25 9.24 -14.04 5.12
N ASN A 26 9.73 -12.92 5.68
CA ASN A 26 10.65 -11.96 5.09
C ASN A 26 10.07 -11.09 3.96
N PRO A 27 9.08 -10.21 4.25
CA PRO A 27 8.56 -9.28 3.27
C PRO A 27 9.56 -8.13 3.03
N GLY A 28 9.51 -7.53 1.85
CA GLY A 28 10.18 -6.26 1.62
C GLY A 28 9.64 -5.17 2.55
N LYS A 29 10.54 -4.27 3.01
CA LYS A 29 10.14 -3.15 3.88
C LYS A 29 9.06 -2.28 3.22
N ALA A 30 9.21 -2.00 1.93
CA ALA A 30 8.25 -1.19 1.17
C ALA A 30 6.84 -1.80 1.19
N ALA A 31 6.72 -3.12 1.01
CA ALA A 31 5.44 -3.83 1.04
C ALA A 31 4.75 -3.71 2.42
N LEU A 32 5.50 -3.91 3.52
CA LEU A 32 4.95 -3.72 4.86
C LEU A 32 4.47 -2.28 5.10
N LEU A 33 5.28 -1.29 4.68
CA LEU A 33 4.94 0.11 4.86
C LEU A 33 3.71 0.53 4.04
N GLU A 34 3.57 0.02 2.84
CA GLU A 34 2.41 0.26 1.97
C GLU A 34 1.11 -0.18 2.66
N GLU A 35 1.06 -1.41 3.15
CA GLU A 35 -0.12 -1.95 3.84
C GLU A 35 -0.42 -1.22 5.14
N PHE A 36 0.61 -0.82 5.90
CA PHE A 36 0.45 0.02 7.08
C PHE A 36 -0.15 1.39 6.72
N LEU A 37 0.30 1.99 5.62
CA LEU A 37 -0.20 3.29 5.17
C LEU A 37 -1.63 3.19 4.65
N HIS A 38 -2.04 2.08 4.03
CA HIS A 38 -3.43 1.83 3.68
C HIS A 38 -4.36 1.78 4.89
N GLY A 39 -3.96 1.07 5.94
CA GLY A 39 -4.69 1.08 7.22
C GLY A 39 -4.76 2.49 7.82
N THR A 40 -3.66 3.22 7.74
CA THR A 40 -3.58 4.62 8.19
C THR A 40 -4.51 5.53 7.39
N GLN A 41 -4.58 5.40 6.06
CA GLN A 41 -5.50 6.16 5.20
C GLN A 41 -6.96 6.01 5.64
N LYS A 42 -7.39 4.78 5.98
CA LYS A 42 -8.73 4.55 6.52
C LYS A 42 -8.88 5.21 7.88
N LYS A 43 -7.96 4.95 8.81
CA LYS A 43 -8.02 5.45 10.19
C LYS A 43 -8.11 6.97 10.29
N VAL A 44 -7.37 7.70 9.44
CA VAL A 44 -7.37 9.17 9.42
C VAL A 44 -8.40 9.78 8.47
N GLY A 45 -9.25 8.96 7.83
CA GLY A 45 -10.33 9.41 6.96
C GLY A 45 -9.90 9.94 5.59
N VAL A 46 -8.69 9.59 5.12
CA VAL A 46 -8.19 9.96 3.78
C VAL A 46 -9.00 9.29 2.68
N LEU A 47 -9.34 8.00 2.84
CA LEU A 47 -10.16 7.28 1.85
C LEU A 47 -11.49 8.00 1.58
N ARG A 48 -12.19 8.41 2.65
CA ARG A 48 -13.43 9.20 2.56
C ARG A 48 -13.22 10.52 1.83
N ARG A 49 -12.13 11.25 2.13
CA ARG A 49 -11.82 12.55 1.50
C ARG A 49 -11.51 12.42 0.01
N LEU A 50 -10.89 11.31 -0.39
CA LEU A 50 -10.55 11.02 -1.79
C LEU A 50 -11.69 10.36 -2.58
N ASN A 51 -12.82 10.07 -1.93
CA ASN A 51 -13.86 9.19 -2.48
C ASN A 51 -13.27 7.88 -3.03
N ALA A 52 -12.36 7.30 -2.25
CA ALA A 52 -11.61 6.10 -2.57
C ALA A 52 -11.94 4.98 -1.57
N ASP A 53 -11.68 3.74 -1.97
CA ASP A 53 -11.80 2.53 -1.15
C ASP A 53 -10.65 1.57 -1.50
N LEU A 54 -10.53 0.48 -0.76
CA LEU A 54 -9.60 -0.62 -1.10
C LEU A 54 -10.31 -1.80 -1.77
N ILE A 55 -11.56 -1.57 -2.18
CA ILE A 55 -12.41 -2.53 -2.88
C ILE A 55 -12.17 -2.26 -4.38
N GLY A 56 -12.04 -3.31 -5.20
CA GLY A 56 -11.58 -3.15 -6.58
C GLY A 56 -12.30 -2.05 -7.38
N GLY A 57 -11.61 -1.44 -8.35
CA GLY A 57 -12.14 -0.36 -9.19
C GLY A 57 -11.32 0.93 -9.12
N PRO A 58 -11.86 2.07 -9.60
CA PRO A 58 -11.14 3.35 -9.64
C PRO A 58 -10.80 3.92 -8.26
N GLY A 59 -11.62 3.61 -7.24
CA GLY A 59 -11.38 3.99 -5.84
C GLY A 59 -10.08 3.40 -5.32
N ARG A 60 -9.87 2.10 -5.54
CA ARG A 60 -8.61 1.42 -5.23
C ARG A 60 -7.40 2.09 -5.87
N GLN A 61 -7.41 2.33 -7.18
CA GLN A 61 -6.27 2.97 -7.87
C GLN A 61 -5.91 4.34 -7.26
N THR A 62 -6.92 5.10 -6.82
CA THR A 62 -6.73 6.38 -6.14
C THR A 62 -6.06 6.21 -4.77
N ALA A 63 -6.51 5.23 -3.98
CA ALA A 63 -5.92 4.91 -2.68
C ALA A 63 -4.45 4.45 -2.81
N GLU A 64 -4.20 3.53 -3.73
CA GLU A 64 -2.87 3.00 -4.10
C GLU A 64 -1.91 4.11 -4.49
N LYS A 65 -2.29 4.93 -5.48
CA LYS A 65 -1.47 6.05 -5.95
C LYS A 65 -1.17 7.03 -4.83
N HIS A 66 -2.14 7.32 -3.95
CA HIS A 66 -1.91 8.21 -2.82
C HIS A 66 -0.86 7.64 -1.84
N VAL A 67 -0.93 6.35 -1.49
CA VAL A 67 0.08 5.73 -0.60
C VAL A 67 1.46 5.78 -1.24
N LYS A 68 1.58 5.38 -2.50
CA LYS A 68 2.88 5.34 -3.19
C LYS A 68 3.50 6.73 -3.33
N LEU A 69 2.71 7.74 -3.65
CA LEU A 69 3.18 9.14 -3.66
C LEU A 69 3.58 9.65 -2.27
N PHE A 70 2.88 9.23 -1.22
CA PHE A 70 3.28 9.52 0.15
C PHE A 70 4.63 8.87 0.48
N MET A 71 4.82 7.61 0.10
CA MET A 71 6.06 6.87 0.32
C MET A 71 7.25 7.53 -0.38
N ILE A 72 7.09 7.87 -1.66
CA ILE A 72 8.11 8.56 -2.46
C ILE A 72 8.49 9.90 -1.81
N ARG A 73 7.49 10.71 -1.44
CA ARG A 73 7.71 12.04 -0.83
C ARG A 73 8.46 11.96 0.49
N HIS A 74 8.21 10.93 1.29
CA HIS A 74 8.77 10.78 2.63
C HIS A 74 9.80 9.65 2.72
N LYS A 75 10.49 9.33 1.62
CA LYS A 75 11.43 8.19 1.54
C LYS A 75 12.49 8.16 2.63
N ILE A 76 13.00 9.33 3.03
CA ILE A 76 14.00 9.48 4.11
C ILE A 76 13.40 9.09 5.46
N MET A 77 12.19 9.57 5.76
CA MET A 77 11.46 9.24 7.01
C MET A 77 11.14 7.74 7.08
N LEU A 78 10.78 7.14 5.95
CA LEU A 78 10.41 5.73 5.86
C LEU A 78 11.62 4.79 5.75
N GLY A 79 12.82 5.33 5.52
CA GLY A 79 14.04 4.56 5.34
C GLY A 79 13.95 3.58 4.16
N ILE A 80 13.35 4.03 3.04
CA ILE A 80 13.31 3.32 1.76
C ILE A 80 14.30 3.95 0.77
N GLY A 81 14.93 3.14 -0.07
CA GLY A 81 16.01 3.56 -0.96
C GLY A 81 15.53 4.03 -2.33
N GLU A 82 16.47 4.46 -3.18
CA GLU A 82 16.15 4.89 -4.56
C GLU A 82 15.59 3.75 -5.42
N GLU A 83 15.98 2.50 -5.17
CA GLU A 83 15.45 1.37 -5.91
C GLU A 83 13.97 1.12 -5.61
N ASP A 84 13.58 1.22 -4.33
CA ASP A 84 12.17 1.17 -3.92
C ASP A 84 11.38 2.29 -4.61
N VAL A 85 11.94 3.50 -4.66
CA VAL A 85 11.29 4.65 -5.31
C VAL A 85 11.06 4.41 -6.80
N LYS A 86 12.03 3.84 -7.52
CA LYS A 86 11.87 3.50 -8.94
C LYS A 86 10.76 2.47 -9.14
N ILE A 87 10.69 1.46 -8.28
CA ILE A 87 9.63 0.44 -8.32
C ILE A 87 8.26 1.10 -8.07
N LEU A 88 8.16 1.96 -7.06
CA LEU A 88 6.91 2.68 -6.75
C LEU A 88 6.42 3.53 -7.93
N TYR A 89 7.31 4.21 -8.65
CA TYR A 89 6.92 4.95 -9.86
C TYR A 89 6.38 4.03 -10.96
N LYS A 90 7.04 2.90 -11.23
CA LYS A 90 6.57 1.91 -12.21
C LYS A 90 5.19 1.35 -11.86
N LEU A 91 4.94 1.12 -10.57
CA LEU A 91 3.62 0.65 -10.10
C LEU A 91 2.55 1.70 -10.37
N ILE A 92 2.80 2.97 -10.03
CA ILE A 92 1.86 4.07 -10.32
C ILE A 92 1.52 4.16 -11.82
N GLU A 93 2.52 4.00 -12.69
CA GLU A 93 2.33 4.01 -14.15
C GLU A 93 1.52 2.81 -14.64
N ALA A 94 1.65 1.66 -13.98
CA ALA A 94 0.87 0.46 -14.25
C ALA A 94 -0.57 0.52 -13.68
N GLY A 95 -0.95 1.62 -13.01
CA GLY A 95 -2.25 1.75 -12.35
C GLY A 95 -2.36 0.95 -11.04
N LEU A 96 -1.20 0.65 -10.44
CA LEU A 96 -1.05 -0.09 -9.19
C LEU A 96 -0.49 0.79 -8.06
#